data_AF-A0AAD6DLS9-F1
#
_entry.id   AF-A0AAD6DLS9-F1
#
_cell.length_a   1.000
_cell.length_b   1.000
_cell.length_c   1.000
_cell.angle_alpha   90.00
_cell.angle_beta   90.00
_cell.angle_gamma   90.00
#
_symmetry.space_group_name_H-M   'P 1'
#
loop_
_entity.id
_entity.type
_entity.pdbx_description
1 polymer ?
#
loop_
_entity_poly.entity_id
_entity_poly.type
_entity_poly.pdbx_seq_one_letter_code
_entity_poly.pdbx_strand_id
1 'polypeptide(L)'
;MSNDEGTAQNPPRTQARQITLQVGERRFVTTLQTLVPESNFFASLLSGRWDDALTDGSYFIDADPTLFEHILRYLRRRVLPIFYDISKGHDHALYLALLEEAKYFQIARLQEWLENKKYLYALSVECFIEEDEGTPCPTTLSTDTSVEYYPEWGTKRVQCMKARGDADAVYDEEPMLRLLVVKKRTVFDMQACVAGQFQIDNESEPFSEIEEVSHWCPELGGWYDTDEEAEQNYINDNVIRLIEENSS
;
A
#
# COMPACT_ATOMS: atom_id res chain seq x y z
N MET A 1 68.81 -11.58 25.93
CA MET A 1 67.37 -11.86 25.76
C MET A 1 66.65 -10.61 26.23
N SER A 2 66.52 -9.64 25.33
CA SER A 2 65.84 -8.37 25.58
C SER A 2 64.52 -8.47 24.84
N ASN A 3 63.43 -8.58 25.59
CA ASN A 3 62.09 -8.63 25.01
C ASN A 3 61.66 -7.21 24.68
N ASP A 4 61.38 -7.01 23.40
CA ASP A 4 60.87 -5.80 22.77
C ASP A 4 59.37 -5.71 23.06
N GLU A 5 58.94 -4.74 23.86
CA GLU A 5 57.52 -4.45 24.10
C GLU A 5 56.96 -3.68 22.90
N GLY A 6 56.40 -4.44 21.96
CA GLY A 6 55.62 -3.89 20.86
C GLY A 6 54.36 -3.18 21.36
N THR A 7 54.32 -1.86 21.22
CA THR A 7 53.13 -1.04 21.39
C THR A 7 52.08 -1.42 20.34
N ALA A 8 51.05 -2.16 20.75
CA ALA A 8 49.86 -2.41 19.94
C ALA A 8 49.09 -1.09 19.74
N GLN A 9 49.28 -0.45 18.59
CA GLN A 9 48.41 0.63 18.13
C GLN A 9 47.06 0.01 17.76
N ASN A 10 46.03 0.28 18.58
CA ASN A 10 44.65 0.04 18.19
C ASN A 10 44.38 0.78 16.85
N PRO A 11 43.79 0.13 15.84
CA PRO A 11 43.41 0.84 14.62
C PRO A 11 42.42 1.95 14.99
N PRO A 12 42.48 3.13 14.33
CA PRO A 12 41.53 4.20 14.59
C PRO A 12 40.13 3.63 14.35
N ARG A 13 39.31 3.61 15.41
CA ARG A 13 37.87 3.37 15.27
C ARG A 13 37.40 4.31 14.16
N THR A 14 36.83 3.75 13.10
CA THR A 14 36.16 4.48 12.01
C THR A 14 34.98 5.24 12.61
N GLN A 15 35.26 6.35 13.30
CA GLN A 15 34.23 7.24 13.80
C GLN A 15 33.54 7.80 12.57
N ALA A 16 32.26 7.46 12.40
CA ALA A 16 31.44 7.99 11.34
C ALA A 16 31.45 9.52 11.47
N ARG A 17 32.20 10.20 10.58
CA ARG A 17 32.40 11.65 10.63
C ARG A 17 31.02 12.32 10.62
N GLN A 18 30.70 13.00 11.71
CA GLN A 18 29.47 13.75 11.85
C GLN A 18 29.51 14.95 10.91
N ILE A 19 28.37 15.27 10.33
CA ILE A 19 28.20 16.37 9.39
C ILE A 19 26.89 17.10 9.71
N THR A 20 26.93 18.43 9.53
CA THR A 20 25.77 19.29 9.61
C THR A 20 25.39 19.74 8.21
N LEU A 21 24.14 19.52 7.83
CA LEU A 21 23.53 20.00 6.59
C LEU A 21 22.54 21.12 6.94
N GLN A 22 22.67 22.26 6.29
CA GLN A 22 21.68 23.33 6.29
C GLN A 22 20.81 23.16 5.04
N VAL A 23 19.62 22.58 5.20
CA VAL A 23 18.67 22.34 4.10
C VAL A 23 17.58 23.38 4.19
N GLY A 24 17.51 24.29 3.23
CA GLY A 24 16.66 25.48 3.31
C GLY A 24 16.88 26.21 4.63
N GLU A 25 15.82 26.40 5.41
CA GLU A 25 15.83 27.05 6.71
C GLU A 25 16.17 26.12 7.90
N ARG A 26 16.35 24.81 7.69
CA ARG A 26 16.50 23.82 8.77
C ARG A 26 17.87 23.14 8.80
N ARG A 27 18.37 22.85 10.00
CA ARG A 27 19.62 22.12 10.23
C ARG A 27 19.36 20.64 10.51
N PHE A 28 20.12 19.79 9.84
CA PHE A 28 20.13 18.35 10.01
C PHE A 28 21.53 17.87 10.37
N VAL A 29 21.61 16.97 11.34
CA VAL A 29 22.87 16.36 11.78
C VAL A 29 22.84 14.86 11.46
N THR A 30 23.87 14.38 10.79
CA THR A 30 23.99 12.99 10.36
C THR A 30 25.45 12.59 10.18
N THR A 31 25.73 11.47 9.51
CA THR A 31 27.08 11.00 9.23
C THR A 31 27.30 10.76 7.74
N LEU A 32 28.55 10.81 7.28
CA LEU A 32 28.92 10.49 5.89
C LEU A 32 28.45 9.08 5.50
N GLN A 33 28.54 8.11 6.42
CA GLN A 33 28.12 6.73 6.20
C GLN A 33 26.62 6.58 5.96
N THR A 34 25.81 7.55 6.41
CA THR A 34 24.37 7.58 6.12
C THR A 34 24.10 8.06 4.69
N LEU A 35 24.78 9.14 4.27
CA LEU A 35 24.47 9.86 3.04
C LEU A 35 25.09 9.24 1.80
N VAL A 36 26.39 8.98 1.84
CA VAL A 36 27.21 8.65 0.67
C VAL A 36 26.84 7.31 0.01
N PRO A 37 26.49 6.23 0.72
CA PRO A 37 26.33 4.92 0.08
C PRO A 37 25.25 4.83 -0.99
N GLU A 38 24.23 5.71 -0.95
CA GLU A 38 23.07 5.64 -1.86
C GLU A 38 22.72 6.96 -2.52
N SER A 39 23.57 7.98 -2.38
CA SER A 39 23.35 9.27 -3.03
C SER A 39 24.62 9.70 -3.74
N ASN A 40 24.56 9.72 -5.07
CA ASN A 40 25.65 10.22 -5.89
C ASN A 40 25.85 11.74 -5.70
N PHE A 41 24.76 12.47 -5.39
CA PHE A 41 24.80 13.88 -5.00
C PHE A 41 25.68 14.06 -3.75
N PHE A 42 25.38 13.35 -2.66
CA PHE A 42 26.15 13.47 -1.42
C PHE A 42 27.57 12.91 -1.55
N ALA A 43 27.76 11.85 -2.33
CA ALA A 43 29.09 11.34 -2.64
C ALA A 43 29.96 12.40 -3.34
N SER A 44 29.36 13.18 -4.25
CA SER A 44 30.04 14.27 -4.96
C SER A 44 30.29 15.48 -4.05
N LEU A 45 29.25 15.95 -3.34
CA LEU A 45 29.33 17.09 -2.41
C LEU A 45 30.38 16.86 -1.30
N LEU A 46 30.46 15.63 -0.79
CA LEU A 46 31.36 15.26 0.32
C LEU A 46 32.67 14.61 -0.15
N SER A 47 32.96 14.68 -1.44
CA SER A 47 34.20 14.12 -2.02
C SER A 47 35.46 14.90 -1.63
N GLY A 48 35.31 16.10 -1.06
CA GLY A 48 36.41 17.01 -0.75
C GLY A 48 37.05 17.66 -1.98
N ARG A 49 36.46 17.49 -3.16
CA ARG A 49 36.91 18.15 -4.40
C ARG A 49 36.57 19.65 -4.44
N TRP A 50 35.58 20.06 -3.66
CA TRP A 50 35.05 21.42 -3.63
C TRP A 50 35.03 21.92 -2.18
N ASP A 51 35.36 23.20 -1.97
CA ASP A 51 35.30 23.85 -0.65
C ASP A 51 33.90 24.42 -0.40
N ASP A 52 32.90 23.53 -0.44
CA ASP A 52 31.48 23.88 -0.37
C ASP A 52 30.97 24.04 1.07
N ALA A 53 31.86 23.89 2.06
CA ALA A 53 31.51 24.07 3.45
C ALA A 53 31.36 25.56 3.79
N LEU A 54 30.32 25.91 4.53
CA LEU A 54 30.15 27.23 5.12
C LEU A 54 31.23 27.49 6.18
N THR A 55 31.33 28.73 6.63
CA THR A 55 32.29 29.16 7.65
C THR A 55 32.15 28.41 8.98
N ASP A 56 30.97 27.89 9.30
CA ASP A 56 30.69 27.07 10.48
C ASP A 56 30.94 25.56 10.26
N GLY A 57 31.40 25.16 9.06
CA GLY A 57 31.66 23.79 8.66
C GLY A 57 30.42 23.00 8.24
N SER A 58 29.24 23.64 8.15
CA SER A 58 28.03 23.02 7.62
C SER A 58 27.94 23.14 6.09
N TYR A 59 27.12 22.30 5.45
CA TYR A 59 26.90 22.35 4.00
C TYR A 59 25.51 22.87 3.69
N PHE A 60 25.40 23.89 2.85
CA PHE A 60 24.12 24.44 2.42
C PHE A 60 23.53 23.65 1.26
N ILE A 61 22.23 23.38 1.31
CA ILE A 61 21.45 22.68 0.29
C ILE A 61 20.15 23.44 0.10
N ASP A 62 19.90 23.87 -1.13
CA ASP A 62 18.67 24.58 -1.51
C ASP A 62 17.57 23.57 -1.89
N ALA A 63 16.94 22.99 -0.87
CA ALA A 63 15.88 21.99 -1.01
C ALA A 63 14.84 22.14 0.11
N ASP A 64 13.67 21.51 -0.06
CA ASP A 64 12.60 21.53 0.94
C ASP A 64 13.02 20.68 2.17
N PRO A 65 13.13 21.27 3.37
CA PRO A 65 13.58 20.52 4.53
C PRO A 65 12.55 19.52 5.06
N THR A 66 11.26 19.68 4.76
CA THR A 66 10.19 18.75 5.13
C THR A 66 10.28 17.47 4.31
N LEU A 67 10.48 17.59 2.99
CA LEU A 67 10.72 16.41 2.14
C LEU A 67 12.08 15.76 2.45
N PHE A 68 13.09 16.58 2.76
CA PHE A 68 14.40 16.07 3.15
C PHE A 68 14.35 15.20 4.41
N GLU A 69 13.41 15.39 5.33
CA GLU A 69 13.23 14.46 6.46
C GLU A 69 12.96 13.03 5.99
N HIS A 70 12.12 12.87 4.96
CA HIS A 70 11.80 11.56 4.40
C HIS A 70 13.01 10.96 3.69
N ILE A 71 13.75 11.77 2.94
CA ILE A 71 15.03 11.39 2.32
C ILE A 71 16.02 10.89 3.39
N LEU A 72 16.22 11.66 4.44
CA LEU A 72 17.17 11.32 5.50
C LEU A 72 16.72 10.09 6.30
N ARG A 73 15.40 9.93 6.52
CA ARG A 73 14.83 8.73 7.16
C ARG A 73 15.11 7.48 6.33
N TYR A 74 14.91 7.56 5.02
CA TYR A 74 15.27 6.49 4.09
C TYR A 74 16.77 6.18 4.14
N LEU A 75 17.64 7.19 4.00
CA LEU A 75 19.09 7.00 4.00
C LEU A 75 19.63 6.37 5.29
N ARG A 76 18.96 6.60 6.44
CA ARG A 76 19.33 6.01 7.73
C ARG A 76 18.94 4.54 7.89
N ARG A 77 17.79 4.13 7.35
CA ARG A 77 17.17 2.82 7.65
C ARG A 77 17.05 1.89 6.45
N ARG A 78 17.19 2.41 5.23
CA ARG A 78 16.99 1.69 3.95
C ARG A 78 15.58 1.11 3.78
N VAL A 79 14.61 1.63 4.54
CA VAL A 79 13.19 1.29 4.46
C VAL A 79 12.49 2.26 3.53
N LEU A 80 11.83 1.74 2.50
CA LEU A 80 11.13 2.50 1.49
C LEU A 80 9.82 3.08 2.07
N PRO A 81 9.50 4.35 1.77
CA PRO A 81 8.37 5.03 2.39
C PRO A 81 7.03 4.54 1.84
N ILE A 82 6.07 4.39 2.76
CA ILE A 82 4.65 4.22 2.45
C ILE A 82 3.87 5.32 3.19
N PHE A 83 3.16 6.13 2.42
CA PHE A 83 2.25 7.17 2.89
C PHE A 83 0.83 6.72 2.55
N TYR A 84 0.27 5.90 3.42
CA TYR A 84 -1.05 5.32 3.25
C TYR A 84 -1.89 5.58 4.50
N ASP A 85 -3.13 5.98 4.27
CA ASP A 85 -4.16 6.11 5.28
C ASP A 85 -5.37 5.28 4.84
N ILE A 86 -5.98 4.54 5.76
CA ILE A 86 -7.09 3.62 5.43
C ILE A 86 -8.31 4.37 4.90
N SER A 87 -8.51 5.62 5.33
CA SER A 87 -9.65 6.44 4.91
C SER A 87 -9.36 7.25 3.64
N LYS A 88 -8.12 7.71 3.46
CA LYS A 88 -7.74 8.60 2.34
C LYS A 88 -7.00 7.90 1.20
N GLY A 89 -6.53 6.69 1.43
CA GLY A 89 -5.65 5.96 0.53
C GLY A 89 -4.21 6.50 0.53
N HIS A 90 -3.54 6.36 -0.60
CA HIS A 90 -2.17 6.81 -0.79
C HIS A 90 -2.07 8.33 -0.97
N ASP A 91 -1.07 8.94 -0.31
CA ASP A 91 -0.75 10.35 -0.54
C ASP A 91 0.10 10.52 -1.81
N HIS A 92 -0.58 10.46 -2.97
CA HIS A 92 0.04 10.57 -4.29
C HIS A 92 0.78 11.89 -4.48
N ALA A 93 0.31 12.99 -3.88
CA ALA A 93 0.97 14.28 -3.97
C ALA A 93 2.33 14.24 -3.27
N LEU A 94 2.39 13.68 -2.06
CA LEU A 94 3.65 13.50 -1.32
C LEU A 94 4.61 12.54 -2.04
N TYR A 95 4.11 11.45 -2.64
CA TYR A 95 4.95 10.56 -3.44
C TYR A 95 5.59 11.26 -4.64
N LEU A 96 4.82 12.09 -5.36
CA LEU A 96 5.33 12.87 -6.50
C LEU A 96 6.35 13.91 -6.04
N ALA A 97 6.08 14.64 -4.96
CA ALA A 97 7.02 15.61 -4.40
C ALA A 97 8.33 14.93 -3.95
N LEU A 98 8.23 13.78 -3.27
CA LEU A 98 9.40 13.03 -2.82
C LEU A 98 10.19 12.40 -3.98
N LEU A 99 9.54 12.09 -5.10
CA LEU A 99 10.21 11.59 -6.30
C LEU A 99 11.17 12.64 -6.87
N GLU A 100 10.76 13.91 -6.92
CA GLU A 100 11.63 14.99 -7.39
C GLU A 100 12.85 15.20 -6.48
N GLU A 101 12.67 15.07 -5.16
CA GLU A 101 13.79 15.08 -4.22
C GLU A 101 14.71 13.86 -4.39
N ALA A 102 14.15 12.67 -4.60
CA ALA A 102 14.94 11.46 -4.86
C ALA A 102 15.80 11.59 -6.12
N LYS A 103 15.28 12.24 -7.18
CA LYS A 103 16.03 12.59 -8.39
C LYS A 103 17.11 13.64 -8.10
N TYR A 104 16.77 14.72 -7.39
CA TYR A 104 17.70 15.78 -7.02
C TYR A 104 18.90 15.24 -6.23
N PHE A 105 18.63 14.44 -5.20
CA PHE A 105 19.67 13.78 -4.39
C PHE A 105 20.27 12.54 -5.06
N GLN A 106 19.84 12.19 -6.26
CA GLN A 106 20.35 11.06 -7.06
C GLN A 106 20.36 9.73 -6.27
N ILE A 107 19.22 9.40 -5.67
CA ILE A 107 19.02 8.19 -4.87
C ILE A 107 18.30 7.14 -5.72
N ALA A 108 19.05 6.39 -6.50
CA ALA A 108 18.52 5.51 -7.55
C ALA A 108 17.45 4.53 -7.05
N ARG A 109 17.70 3.86 -5.92
CA ARG A 109 16.76 2.87 -5.36
C ARG A 109 15.44 3.50 -4.88
N LEU A 110 15.50 4.69 -4.27
CA LEU A 110 14.29 5.40 -3.86
C LEU A 110 13.55 5.97 -5.06
N GLN A 111 14.26 6.50 -6.05
CA GLN A 111 13.68 6.96 -7.31
C GLN A 111 12.93 5.82 -7.99
N GLU A 112 13.56 4.66 -8.18
CA GLU A 112 12.94 3.48 -8.81
C GLU A 112 11.66 3.03 -8.09
N TRP A 113 11.68 3.06 -6.76
CA TRP A 113 10.50 2.73 -5.94
C TRP A 113 9.31 3.68 -6.20
N LEU A 114 9.59 4.98 -6.24
CA LEU A 114 8.57 6.01 -6.38
C LEU A 114 8.07 6.12 -7.84
N GLU A 115 8.99 6.06 -8.81
CA GLU A 115 8.72 6.20 -10.24
C GLU A 115 7.90 5.02 -10.78
N ASN A 116 8.24 3.79 -10.38
CA ASN A 116 7.50 2.59 -10.76
C ASN A 116 6.29 2.31 -9.87
N LYS A 117 5.92 3.25 -8.98
CA LYS A 117 4.79 3.13 -8.04
C LYS A 117 4.79 1.83 -7.25
N LYS A 118 5.96 1.31 -6.91
CA LYS A 118 6.12 0.04 -6.19
C LYS A 118 5.38 0.06 -4.85
N TYR A 119 5.22 1.23 -4.23
CA TYR A 119 4.43 1.41 -3.02
C TYR A 119 2.96 0.93 -3.11
N LEU A 120 2.37 0.82 -4.31
CA LEU A 120 1.02 0.30 -4.50
C LEU A 120 0.93 -1.20 -4.23
N TYR A 121 2.02 -1.93 -4.49
CA TYR A 121 2.07 -3.39 -4.33
C TYR A 121 2.61 -3.81 -2.96
N ALA A 122 3.08 -2.86 -2.16
CA ALA A 122 3.51 -3.12 -0.78
C ALA A 122 2.33 -3.28 0.19
N LEU A 123 1.13 -3.15 -0.34
CA LEU A 123 -0.16 -3.11 0.32
C LEU A 123 -1.13 -3.95 -0.51
N SER A 124 -1.87 -4.83 0.15
CA SER A 124 -3.01 -5.52 -0.45
C SER A 124 -4.26 -5.28 0.39
N VAL A 125 -5.43 -5.44 -0.25
CA VAL A 125 -6.71 -5.37 0.44
C VAL A 125 -7.41 -6.70 0.24
N GLU A 126 -7.58 -7.44 1.32
CA GLU A 126 -8.38 -8.65 1.32
C GLU A 126 -9.85 -8.29 1.53
N CYS A 127 -10.72 -8.77 0.65
CA CYS A 127 -12.15 -8.51 0.70
C CYS A 127 -12.91 -9.77 1.11
N PHE A 128 -13.82 -9.64 2.06
CA PHE A 128 -14.73 -10.68 2.51
C PHE A 128 -16.16 -10.18 2.36
N ILE A 129 -17.03 -11.01 1.79
CA ILE A 129 -18.44 -10.69 1.59
C ILE A 129 -19.25 -11.73 2.35
N GLU A 130 -20.15 -11.27 3.21
CA GLU A 130 -21.04 -12.10 4.00
C GLU A 130 -22.48 -11.61 3.85
N GLU A 131 -23.43 -12.52 3.64
CA GLU A 131 -24.86 -12.23 3.79
C GLU A 131 -25.29 -12.57 5.22
N ASP A 132 -25.87 -11.60 5.93
CA ASP A 132 -26.40 -11.78 7.27
C ASP A 132 -27.91 -11.50 7.32
N GLU A 133 -28.65 -12.38 8.00
CA GLU A 133 -30.07 -12.20 8.30
C GLU A 133 -30.23 -11.34 9.57
N GLY A 134 -29.75 -10.11 9.48
CA GLY A 134 -30.24 -8.99 10.26
C GLY A 134 -29.98 -9.02 11.76
N THR A 135 -28.74 -9.25 12.22
CA THR A 135 -28.35 -8.76 13.56
C THR A 135 -26.98 -8.07 13.52
N PRO A 136 -26.91 -6.72 13.51
CA PRO A 136 -25.65 -6.00 13.57
C PRO A 136 -24.95 -6.32 14.90
N CYS A 137 -23.91 -7.14 14.84
CA CYS A 137 -23.11 -7.47 16.01
C CYS A 137 -22.13 -6.32 16.29
N PRO A 138 -22.08 -5.74 17.50
CA PRO A 138 -21.03 -4.79 17.86
C PRO A 138 -19.69 -5.53 17.91
N THR A 139 -19.04 -5.58 16.75
CA THR A 139 -17.76 -6.27 16.57
C THR A 139 -16.65 -5.25 16.76
N THR A 140 -15.76 -5.48 17.73
CA THR A 140 -14.50 -4.77 17.78
C THR A 140 -13.64 -5.27 16.64
N LEU A 141 -13.27 -4.38 15.73
CA LEU A 141 -12.45 -4.69 14.57
C LEU A 141 -11.02 -4.22 14.82
N SER A 142 -10.08 -4.92 14.20
CA SER A 142 -8.71 -4.44 14.11
C SER A 142 -8.67 -3.17 13.25
N THR A 143 -7.72 -2.27 13.53
CA THR A 143 -7.63 -0.98 12.85
C THR A 143 -7.31 -1.09 11.37
N ASP A 144 -6.80 -2.24 10.92
CA ASP A 144 -6.55 -2.57 9.52
C ASP A 144 -7.81 -3.08 8.78
N THR A 145 -8.96 -3.16 9.45
CA THR A 145 -10.20 -3.71 8.89
C THR A 145 -11.29 -2.64 8.82
N SER A 146 -11.82 -2.38 7.63
CA SER A 146 -13.04 -1.59 7.42
C SER A 146 -14.23 -2.49 7.08
N VAL A 147 -15.42 -2.07 7.47
CA VAL A 147 -16.66 -2.82 7.21
C VAL A 147 -17.72 -1.88 6.68
N GLU A 148 -18.32 -2.27 5.57
CA GLU A 148 -19.41 -1.59 4.90
C GLU A 148 -20.65 -2.48 4.94
N TYR A 149 -21.80 -1.86 5.17
CA TYR A 149 -23.08 -2.53 5.33
C TYR A 149 -24.03 -2.06 4.24
N TYR A 150 -24.58 -2.99 3.46
CA TYR A 150 -25.51 -2.72 2.39
C TYR A 150 -26.84 -3.41 2.71
N PRO A 151 -27.80 -2.70 3.32
CA PRO A 151 -29.09 -3.26 3.71
C PRO A 151 -30.07 -3.34 2.53
N GLU A 152 -30.79 -4.44 2.42
CA GLU A 152 -31.87 -4.65 1.45
C GLU A 152 -33.13 -5.19 2.13
N TRP A 153 -34.29 -4.59 1.86
CA TRP A 153 -35.58 -5.09 2.35
C TRP A 153 -36.14 -6.14 1.40
N GLY A 154 -36.55 -7.28 1.94
CA GLY A 154 -37.20 -8.34 1.18
C GLY A 154 -38.32 -9.01 1.96
N THR A 155 -38.81 -10.13 1.44
CA THR A 155 -39.77 -10.99 2.14
C THR A 155 -39.21 -12.41 2.24
N LYS A 156 -39.51 -13.09 3.35
CA LYS A 156 -39.25 -14.53 3.53
C LYS A 156 -40.56 -15.27 3.65
N ARG A 157 -40.63 -16.47 3.05
CA ARG A 157 -41.76 -17.38 3.19
C ARG A 157 -41.62 -18.17 4.48
N VAL A 158 -42.56 -17.99 5.40
CA VAL A 158 -42.57 -18.65 6.71
C VAL A 158 -43.72 -19.64 6.76
N GLN A 159 -43.46 -20.88 7.16
CA GLN A 159 -44.49 -21.91 7.24
C GLN A 159 -45.41 -21.67 8.46
N CYS A 160 -46.71 -21.56 8.22
CA CYS A 160 -47.65 -21.11 9.25
C CYS A 160 -48.15 -22.23 10.15
N MET A 161 -48.35 -23.47 9.64
CA MET A 161 -48.61 -24.71 10.41
C MET A 161 -48.35 -25.97 9.55
N LYS A 162 -48.10 -27.13 10.19
CA LYS A 162 -48.18 -28.44 9.51
C LYS A 162 -49.64 -28.72 9.15
N ALA A 163 -49.93 -28.87 7.87
CA ALA A 163 -51.22 -29.34 7.41
C ALA A 163 -51.56 -30.70 8.05
N ARG A 164 -52.79 -30.88 8.54
CA ARG A 164 -53.26 -32.19 9.01
C ARG A 164 -53.63 -33.04 7.79
N GLY A 165 -52.92 -34.14 7.55
CA GLY A 165 -53.18 -35.06 6.45
C GLY A 165 -52.32 -34.77 5.21
N ASP A 166 -52.86 -35.02 4.01
CA ASP A 166 -52.20 -34.91 2.70
C ASP A 166 -52.31 -33.50 2.07
N ALA A 167 -52.52 -32.47 2.91
CA ALA A 167 -52.67 -31.09 2.44
C ALA A 167 -51.30 -30.38 2.41
N ASP A 168 -51.13 -29.49 1.45
CA ASP A 168 -49.88 -28.73 1.29
C ASP A 168 -49.62 -27.78 2.47
N ALA A 169 -48.34 -27.54 2.76
CA ALA A 169 -47.92 -26.57 3.76
C ALA A 169 -48.42 -25.16 3.40
N VAL A 170 -49.01 -24.45 4.38
CA VAL A 170 -49.39 -23.04 4.25
C VAL A 170 -48.20 -22.17 4.62
N TYR A 171 -47.90 -21.16 3.80
CA TYR A 171 -46.81 -20.20 4.01
C TYR A 171 -47.35 -18.77 3.99
N ASP A 172 -46.87 -17.92 4.89
CA ASP A 172 -47.05 -16.47 4.88
C ASP A 172 -45.74 -15.78 4.45
N GLU A 173 -45.85 -14.56 3.94
CA GLU A 173 -44.71 -13.71 3.63
C GLU A 173 -44.48 -12.72 4.77
N GLU A 174 -43.29 -12.78 5.38
CA GLU A 174 -42.88 -11.85 6.42
C GLU A 174 -41.77 -10.93 5.87
N PRO A 175 -41.76 -9.62 6.21
CA PRO A 175 -40.67 -8.73 5.84
C PRO A 175 -39.36 -9.19 6.50
N MET A 176 -38.28 -9.17 5.75
CA MET A 176 -36.93 -9.47 6.21
C MET A 176 -35.96 -8.36 5.79
N LEU A 177 -34.98 -8.07 6.64
CA LEU A 177 -33.83 -7.25 6.28
C LEU A 177 -32.67 -8.19 5.94
N ARG A 178 -32.18 -8.13 4.69
CA ARG A 178 -30.93 -8.76 4.27
C ARG A 178 -29.81 -7.74 4.44
N LEU A 179 -28.68 -8.19 4.97
CA LEU A 179 -27.52 -7.33 5.15
C LEU A 179 -26.34 -7.95 4.40
N LEU A 180 -25.90 -7.30 3.33
CA LEU A 180 -24.62 -7.61 2.72
C LEU A 180 -23.54 -6.87 3.50
N VAL A 181 -22.64 -7.63 4.11
CA VAL A 181 -21.52 -7.13 4.90
C VAL A 181 -20.25 -7.30 4.08
N VAL A 182 -19.64 -6.18 3.69
CA VAL A 182 -18.35 -6.17 3.00
C VAL A 182 -17.27 -5.79 4.00
N LYS A 183 -16.38 -6.73 4.31
CA LYS A 183 -15.21 -6.49 5.17
C LYS A 183 -13.97 -6.37 4.31
N LYS A 184 -13.19 -5.31 4.48
CA LYS A 184 -11.93 -5.06 3.77
C LYS A 184 -10.81 -5.03 4.80
N ARG A 185 -9.79 -5.87 4.66
CA ARG A 185 -8.60 -5.89 5.52
C ARG A 185 -7.38 -5.44 4.74
N THR A 186 -6.75 -4.36 5.17
CA THR A 186 -5.48 -3.87 4.62
C THR A 186 -4.32 -4.69 5.17
N VAL A 187 -3.49 -5.24 4.28
CA VAL A 187 -2.33 -6.05 4.65
C VAL A 187 -1.06 -5.40 4.08
N PHE A 188 -0.04 -5.27 4.91
CA PHE A 188 1.25 -4.68 4.51
C PHE A 188 2.30 -5.78 4.30
N ASP A 189 2.93 -5.79 3.13
CA ASP A 189 4.13 -6.58 2.90
C ASP A 189 5.35 -5.83 3.46
N MET A 190 5.71 -6.20 4.68
CA MET A 190 6.87 -5.63 5.37
C MET A 190 8.19 -5.94 4.66
N GLN A 191 8.30 -7.05 3.91
CA GLN A 191 9.51 -7.37 3.15
C GLN A 191 9.62 -6.49 1.91
N ALA A 192 8.53 -6.24 1.20
CA ALA A 192 8.52 -5.28 0.09
C ALA A 192 9.04 -3.89 0.53
N CYS A 193 8.67 -3.44 1.73
CA CYS A 193 9.13 -2.17 2.30
C CYS A 193 10.65 -2.12 2.56
N VAL A 194 11.28 -3.25 2.88
CA VAL A 194 12.70 -3.33 3.28
C VAL A 194 13.59 -3.72 2.10
N ALA A 195 13.17 -4.70 1.32
CA ALA A 195 13.91 -5.22 0.18
C ALA A 195 13.70 -4.36 -1.08
N GLY A 196 12.51 -3.76 -1.26
CA GLY A 196 12.13 -3.13 -2.53
C GLY A 196 11.90 -4.15 -3.65
N GLN A 197 11.70 -5.42 -3.28
CA GLN A 197 11.41 -6.55 -4.15
C GLN A 197 10.10 -7.17 -3.68
N PHE A 198 9.24 -7.52 -4.63
CA PHE A 198 7.99 -8.24 -4.36
C PHE A 198 8.24 -9.73 -4.61
N GLN A 199 7.77 -10.57 -3.69
CA GLN A 199 7.38 -11.92 -4.10
C GLN A 199 6.03 -11.73 -4.79
N ILE A 200 6.05 -11.60 -6.11
CA ILE A 200 4.87 -11.95 -6.87
C ILE A 200 4.84 -13.47 -6.76
N ASP A 201 4.01 -13.99 -5.86
CA ASP A 201 3.65 -15.39 -5.93
C ASP A 201 3.08 -15.56 -7.34
N ASN A 202 3.75 -16.35 -8.18
CA ASN A 202 3.31 -16.65 -9.56
C ASN A 202 1.94 -17.39 -9.60
N GLU A 203 1.21 -17.46 -8.47
CA GLU A 203 -0.19 -17.90 -8.39
C GLU A 203 -1.18 -16.73 -8.31
N SER A 204 -0.71 -15.51 -8.11
CA SER A 204 -1.49 -14.29 -8.33
C SER A 204 -0.84 -13.53 -9.47
N GLU A 205 -1.22 -13.88 -10.70
CA GLU A 205 -0.91 -13.06 -11.85
C GLU A 205 -1.33 -11.60 -11.55
N PRO A 206 -0.57 -10.59 -12.00
CA PRO A 206 -1.18 -9.29 -12.21
C PRO A 206 -2.44 -9.53 -13.05
N PHE A 207 -3.54 -8.83 -12.80
CA PHE A 207 -4.71 -8.85 -13.68
C PHE A 207 -4.25 -8.40 -15.09
N SER A 208 -3.75 -9.34 -15.86
CA SER A 208 -3.26 -9.23 -17.22
C SER A 208 -3.94 -10.36 -17.97
N GLU A 209 -4.90 -9.97 -18.81
CA GLU A 209 -5.70 -10.83 -19.68
C GLU A 209 -6.48 -11.91 -18.92
N ILE A 210 -7.73 -11.59 -18.61
CA ILE A 210 -8.74 -12.61 -18.28
C ILE A 210 -8.74 -13.60 -19.45
N GLU A 211 -8.27 -14.84 -19.23
CA GLU A 211 -8.42 -15.90 -20.23
C GLU A 211 -9.91 -16.04 -20.57
N GLU A 212 -10.24 -15.94 -21.86
CA GLU A 212 -11.59 -16.01 -22.43
C GLU A 212 -12.38 -17.18 -21.83
N VAL A 213 -13.28 -16.89 -20.90
CA VAL A 213 -14.16 -17.89 -20.29
C VAL A 213 -15.36 -18.13 -21.21
N SER A 214 -15.21 -19.04 -22.16
CA SER A 214 -16.34 -19.47 -23.00
C SER A 214 -17.44 -20.13 -22.14
N HIS A 215 -18.66 -19.58 -22.19
CA HIS A 215 -19.82 -20.10 -21.43
C HIS A 215 -20.78 -20.85 -22.36
N TRP A 216 -21.19 -22.06 -21.96
CA TRP A 216 -22.19 -22.86 -22.70
C TRP A 216 -23.61 -22.41 -22.33
N CYS A 217 -24.37 -21.90 -23.31
CA CYS A 217 -25.74 -21.45 -23.10
C CYS A 217 -26.77 -22.46 -23.69
N PRO A 218 -27.50 -23.24 -22.87
CA PRO A 218 -28.39 -24.30 -23.35
C PRO A 218 -29.58 -23.80 -24.18
N GLU A 219 -30.02 -22.56 -23.95
CA GLU A 219 -31.17 -21.96 -24.66
C GLU A 219 -30.83 -21.52 -26.08
N LEU A 220 -29.56 -21.22 -26.34
CA LEU A 220 -29.06 -20.76 -27.63
C LEU A 220 -28.28 -21.83 -28.41
N GLY A 221 -27.90 -22.93 -27.74
CA GLY A 221 -27.27 -24.09 -28.37
C GLY A 221 -25.85 -23.82 -28.89
N GLY A 222 -25.06 -23.02 -28.17
CA GLY A 222 -23.69 -22.68 -28.57
C GLY A 222 -22.85 -22.09 -27.44
N TRP A 223 -21.54 -22.03 -27.70
CA TRP A 223 -20.54 -21.30 -26.91
C TRP A 223 -20.45 -19.86 -27.44
N TYR A 224 -20.37 -18.88 -26.55
CA TYR A 224 -20.21 -17.47 -26.90
C TYR A 224 -19.04 -16.87 -26.13
N ASP A 225 -18.25 -16.05 -26.83
CA ASP A 225 -17.21 -15.21 -26.24
C ASP A 225 -17.86 -13.87 -25.86
N THR A 226 -17.77 -13.48 -24.59
CA THR A 226 -18.23 -12.17 -24.12
C THR A 226 -17.09 -11.17 -24.31
N ASP A 227 -17.27 -10.18 -25.19
CA ASP A 227 -16.32 -9.08 -25.37
C ASP A 227 -15.94 -8.47 -24.00
N GLU A 228 -14.64 -8.28 -23.75
CA GLU A 228 -14.03 -7.74 -22.51
C GLU A 228 -14.72 -6.46 -21.99
N GLU A 229 -15.28 -5.66 -22.89
CA GLU A 229 -15.99 -4.42 -22.56
C GLU A 229 -17.37 -4.67 -21.93
N ALA A 230 -17.96 -5.85 -22.08
CA ALA A 230 -19.28 -6.19 -21.54
C ALA A 230 -19.20 -6.79 -20.11
N GLU A 231 -18.15 -7.53 -19.74
CA GLU A 231 -18.01 -8.10 -18.40
C GLU A 231 -17.54 -7.07 -17.37
N GLN A 232 -16.57 -6.22 -17.71
CA GLN A 232 -16.14 -5.15 -16.82
C GLN A 232 -17.24 -4.12 -16.62
N ASN A 233 -18.02 -3.83 -17.68
CA ASN A 233 -19.23 -3.03 -17.55
C ASN A 233 -20.33 -3.79 -16.82
N TYR A 234 -20.47 -5.12 -16.89
CA TYR A 234 -21.50 -5.83 -16.12
C TYR A 234 -21.22 -5.83 -14.60
N ILE A 235 -19.97 -6.00 -14.17
CA ILE A 235 -19.61 -5.96 -12.76
C ILE A 235 -19.62 -4.51 -12.25
N ASN A 236 -19.05 -3.57 -12.99
CA ASN A 236 -19.06 -2.17 -12.60
C ASN A 236 -20.48 -1.57 -12.69
N ASP A 237 -21.26 -1.87 -13.72
CA ASP A 237 -22.63 -1.35 -13.87
C ASP A 237 -23.59 -1.99 -12.90
N ASN A 238 -23.42 -3.26 -12.47
CA ASN A 238 -24.26 -3.82 -11.41
C ASN A 238 -23.90 -3.28 -10.03
N VAL A 239 -22.60 -3.12 -9.73
CA VAL A 239 -22.16 -2.52 -8.47
C VAL A 239 -22.51 -1.03 -8.42
N ILE A 240 -22.35 -0.29 -9.53
CA ILE A 240 -22.72 1.13 -9.64
C ILE A 240 -24.25 1.29 -9.68
N ARG A 241 -25.02 0.45 -10.38
CA ARG A 241 -26.50 0.48 -10.31
C ARG A 241 -27.00 0.24 -8.90
N LEU A 242 -26.44 -0.74 -8.17
CA LEU A 242 -26.83 -1.01 -6.79
C LEU A 242 -26.48 0.16 -5.85
N ILE A 243 -25.46 0.95 -6.17
CA ILE A 243 -25.08 2.17 -5.42
C ILE A 243 -25.95 3.38 -5.83
N GLU A 244 -26.26 3.55 -7.11
CA GLU A 244 -27.03 4.69 -7.64
C GLU A 244 -28.54 4.57 -7.37
N GLU A 245 -29.11 3.36 -7.43
CA GLU A 245 -30.54 3.11 -7.13
C GLU A 245 -30.87 3.29 -5.64
N ASN A 246 -29.88 3.19 -4.75
CA ASN A 246 -30.05 3.38 -3.30
C ASN A 246 -29.61 4.78 -2.79
N SER A 247 -29.20 5.68 -3.70
CA SER A 247 -28.76 7.04 -3.39
C SER A 247 -29.77 8.14 -3.76
N SER A 248 -31.02 7.79 -4.11
CA SER A 248 -32.12 8.74 -4.40
C SER A 248 -33.23 8.74 -3.35
#